data_AF-A0A927NUU3-F1
#
_entry.id   AF-A0A927NUU3-F1
#
_cell.length_a   1.000
_cell.length_b   1.000
_cell.length_c   1.000
_cell.angle_alpha   90.00
_cell.angle_beta   90.00
_cell.angle_gamma   90.00
#
_symmetry.space_group_name_H-M   'P 1'
#
loop_
_entity.id
_entity.type
_entity.pdbx_description
1 polymer ?
#
loop_
_entity_poly.entity_id
_entity_poly.type
_entity_poly.pdbx_seq_one_letter_code
_entity_poly.pdbx_strand_id
1 'polypeptide(L)'
;MLIEGSWWHNEATTYNIFQDYAVFSGSGEERNLAWMSLPTQVYDSVTEGNGREQTLVNAVSSYAFINANLDETAENICKEFLKFLYTDEELQYFTQETGMRKAVDYDMTENQLSEMDTFQQSLYAVCRDSKVVYEVMNNYTYIANRATLNVAWNSEFYRPTVNGTNYGSFIQAIREGRTAAEIFEATRISQNQWNEIING
;
A
#
# COMPACT_ATOMS: atom_id res chain seq x y z
N MET A 1 -15.90 -11.53 1.18
CA MET A 1 -14.51 -11.02 1.07
C MET A 1 -14.57 -9.68 0.36
N LEU A 2 -14.02 -8.65 0.98
CA LEU A 2 -13.82 -7.33 0.37
C LEU A 2 -12.39 -7.27 -0.18
N ILE A 3 -12.21 -6.69 -1.37
CA ILE A 3 -10.89 -6.49 -1.98
C ILE A 3 -10.67 -4.98 -2.01
N GLU A 4 -9.82 -4.47 -1.11
CA GLU A 4 -9.54 -3.04 -0.99
C GLU A 4 -8.15 -2.81 -0.35
N GLY A 5 -7.62 -1.59 -0.47
CA GLY A 5 -6.37 -1.18 0.18
C GLY A 5 -6.45 -1.17 1.71
N SER A 6 -5.29 -1.05 2.35
CA SER A 6 -5.16 -1.09 3.82
C SER A 6 -5.80 0.10 4.54
N TRP A 7 -5.96 1.24 3.85
CA TRP A 7 -6.44 2.48 4.47
C TRP A 7 -7.93 2.44 4.80
N TRP A 8 -8.74 1.64 4.09
CA TRP A 8 -10.19 1.56 4.29
C TRP A 8 -10.49 1.46 5.78
N HIS A 9 -9.98 0.46 6.50
CA HIS A 9 -10.34 0.20 7.90
C HIS A 9 -10.35 1.46 8.78
N ASN A 10 -9.30 2.28 8.66
CA ASN A 10 -9.17 3.55 9.39
C ASN A 10 -10.29 4.55 9.04
N GLU A 11 -10.67 4.64 7.77
CA GLU A 11 -11.76 5.52 7.32
C GLU A 11 -13.09 5.12 7.95
N ALA A 12 -13.46 3.84 7.90
CA ALA A 12 -14.77 3.48 8.44
C ALA A 12 -14.79 3.23 9.96
N THR A 13 -13.63 3.08 10.63
CA THR A 13 -13.52 3.38 12.07
C THR A 13 -13.87 4.84 12.33
N THR A 14 -13.27 5.78 11.59
CA THR A 14 -13.51 7.23 11.75
C THR A 14 -14.99 7.60 11.59
N TYR A 15 -15.70 6.91 10.69
CA TYR A 15 -17.12 7.13 10.43
C TYR A 15 -18.06 6.17 11.19
N ASN A 16 -17.57 5.43 12.20
CA ASN A 16 -18.35 4.49 13.02
C ASN A 16 -19.11 3.41 12.23
N ILE A 17 -18.65 3.04 11.03
CA ILE A 17 -19.35 2.10 10.15
C ILE A 17 -19.39 0.69 10.73
N PHE A 18 -18.40 0.30 11.54
CA PHE A 18 -18.42 -1.02 12.20
C PHE A 18 -19.55 -1.14 13.20
N GLN A 19 -19.84 -0.07 13.94
CA GLN A 19 -20.97 -0.02 14.86
C GLN A 19 -22.29 -0.09 14.09
N ASP A 20 -22.42 0.68 13.01
CA ASP A 20 -23.60 0.64 12.15
C ASP A 20 -23.81 -0.78 11.57
N TYR A 21 -22.73 -1.41 11.11
CA TYR A 21 -22.77 -2.76 10.56
C TYR A 21 -23.15 -3.82 11.62
N ALA A 22 -22.63 -3.71 12.84
CA ALA A 22 -23.00 -4.59 13.95
C ALA A 22 -24.51 -4.51 14.26
N VAL A 23 -25.08 -3.31 14.22
CA VAL A 23 -26.52 -3.07 14.36
C VAL A 23 -27.30 -3.66 13.19
N PHE A 24 -26.91 -3.37 11.95
CA PHE A 24 -27.62 -3.83 10.75
C PHE A 24 -27.55 -5.35 10.55
N SER A 25 -26.47 -5.99 11.00
CA SER A 25 -26.30 -7.43 10.89
C SER A 25 -27.08 -8.22 11.95
N GLY A 26 -27.72 -7.54 12.92
CA GLY A 26 -28.56 -8.13 13.94
C GLY A 26 -27.82 -8.88 15.05
N SER A 27 -26.49 -9.00 14.97
CA SER A 27 -25.69 -9.61 16.03
C SER A 27 -25.38 -8.65 17.18
N GLY A 28 -25.33 -7.34 16.93
CA GLY A 28 -24.86 -6.35 17.90
C GLY A 28 -23.35 -6.45 18.20
N GLU A 29 -22.71 -7.55 17.79
CA GLU A 29 -21.28 -7.78 17.88
C GLU A 29 -20.55 -7.33 16.60
N GLU A 30 -19.38 -6.74 16.81
CA GLU A 30 -18.43 -6.39 15.76
C GLU A 30 -17.85 -7.65 15.10
N ARG A 31 -17.56 -7.57 13.80
CA ARG A 31 -16.99 -8.69 13.05
C ARG A 31 -15.49 -8.77 13.33
N ASN A 32 -14.99 -10.00 13.46
CA ASN A 32 -13.55 -10.24 13.45
C ASN A 32 -13.00 -10.06 12.02
N LEU A 33 -12.41 -8.90 11.76
CA LEU A 33 -11.84 -8.54 10.46
C LEU A 33 -10.33 -8.75 10.47
N ALA A 34 -9.82 -9.25 9.35
CA ALA A 34 -8.39 -9.45 9.13
C ALA A 34 -8.04 -9.10 7.69
N TRP A 35 -6.81 -8.64 7.50
CA TRP A 35 -6.21 -8.42 6.19
C TRP A 35 -5.61 -9.73 5.68
N MET A 36 -5.79 -10.01 4.38
CA MET A 36 -5.14 -11.14 3.73
C MET A 36 -4.74 -10.81 2.29
N SER A 37 -3.63 -11.38 1.85
CA SER A 37 -3.19 -11.29 0.46
C SER A 37 -4.14 -12.07 -0.47
N LEU A 38 -4.17 -11.67 -1.74
CA LEU A 38 -4.89 -12.42 -2.76
C LEU A 38 -4.28 -13.82 -2.95
N PRO A 39 -5.11 -14.83 -3.29
CA PRO A 39 -4.63 -16.17 -3.60
C PRO A 39 -3.59 -16.17 -4.73
N THR A 40 -2.59 -17.05 -4.62
CA THR A 40 -1.50 -17.18 -5.61
C THR A 40 -1.85 -18.08 -6.78
N GLN A 41 -2.98 -18.78 -6.72
CA GLN A 41 -3.49 -19.68 -7.76
C GLN A 41 -5.02 -19.62 -7.81
N VAL A 42 -5.58 -19.88 -9.00
CA VAL A 42 -7.02 -19.80 -9.26
C VAL A 42 -7.76 -21.06 -8.80
N TYR A 43 -7.10 -22.21 -8.90
CA TYR A 43 -7.65 -23.53 -8.57
C TYR A 43 -6.81 -24.17 -7.47
N ASP A 44 -7.48 -24.96 -6.64
CA ASP A 44 -6.92 -25.69 -5.50
C ASP A 44 -6.30 -24.80 -4.41
N SER A 45 -6.03 -25.39 -3.26
CA SER A 45 -5.29 -24.73 -2.17
C SER A 45 -3.81 -25.05 -2.28
N VAL A 46 -2.96 -24.07 -1.96
CA VAL A 46 -1.58 -24.37 -1.60
C VAL A 46 -1.59 -25.09 -0.24
N THR A 47 -0.83 -26.16 -0.10
CA THR A 47 -0.59 -26.76 1.22
C THR A 47 0.12 -25.74 2.11
N GLU A 48 -0.19 -25.74 3.40
CA GLU A 48 0.43 -24.87 4.39
C GLU A 48 1.97 -24.94 4.31
N GLY A 49 2.64 -23.78 4.38
CA GLY A 49 4.09 -23.66 4.22
C GLY A 49 4.62 -23.69 2.77
N ASN A 50 3.78 -24.04 1.78
CA ASN A 50 4.16 -24.06 0.36
C ASN A 50 3.56 -22.89 -0.44
N GLY A 51 3.21 -21.80 0.24
CA GLY A 51 2.80 -20.55 -0.40
C GLY A 51 3.96 -19.86 -1.13
N ARG A 52 3.64 -18.83 -1.91
CA ARG A 52 4.67 -17.92 -2.45
C ARG A 52 4.91 -16.80 -1.45
N GLU A 53 6.15 -16.31 -1.40
CA GLU A 53 6.51 -15.11 -0.65
C GLU A 53 5.64 -13.94 -1.10
N GLN A 54 5.05 -13.22 -0.13
CA GLN A 54 4.17 -12.10 -0.42
C GLN A 54 5.00 -10.88 -0.81
N THR A 55 4.54 -10.18 -1.85
CA THR A 55 5.09 -8.88 -2.25
C THR A 55 3.99 -7.84 -2.18
N LEU A 56 4.22 -6.78 -1.42
CA LEU A 56 3.31 -5.65 -1.27
C LEU A 56 3.85 -4.46 -2.04
N VAL A 57 2.96 -3.65 -2.60
CA VAL A 57 3.30 -2.38 -3.21
C VAL A 57 2.79 -1.27 -2.31
N ASN A 58 3.69 -0.41 -1.84
CA ASN A 58 3.28 0.85 -1.22
C ASN A 58 2.96 1.86 -2.33
N ALA A 59 1.69 1.88 -2.73
CA ALA A 59 1.18 2.69 -3.84
C ALA A 59 0.83 4.13 -3.44
N VAL A 60 1.11 4.55 -2.18
CA VAL A 60 0.77 5.89 -1.68
C VAL A 60 1.99 6.52 -1.03
N SER A 61 2.38 7.69 -1.54
CA SER A 61 3.47 8.46 -0.95
C SER A 61 2.95 9.53 0.02
N SER A 62 3.51 9.58 1.23
CA SER A 62 3.24 10.61 2.23
C SER A 62 4.50 11.45 2.44
N TYR A 63 4.54 12.64 1.86
CA TYR A 63 5.69 13.56 1.98
C TYR A 63 5.36 14.77 2.85
N ALA A 64 6.34 15.25 3.60
CA ALA A 64 6.30 16.54 4.25
C ALA A 64 7.39 17.44 3.65
N PHE A 65 7.04 18.68 3.34
CA PHE A 65 7.95 19.67 2.76
C PHE A 65 8.04 20.89 3.67
N ILE A 66 9.27 21.38 3.90
CA ILE A 66 9.49 22.67 4.56
C ILE A 66 9.56 23.74 3.46
N ASN A 67 8.84 24.84 3.64
CA ASN A 67 8.88 25.97 2.72
C ASN A 67 10.28 26.60 2.73
N ALA A 68 10.88 26.77 1.56
CA ALA A 68 12.23 27.31 1.42
C ALA A 68 12.33 28.83 1.71
N ASN A 69 11.20 29.53 1.84
CA ASN A 69 11.16 30.99 2.08
C ASN A 69 10.99 31.37 3.56
N LEU A 70 11.23 30.44 4.48
CA LEU A 70 11.15 30.70 5.92
C LEU A 70 12.40 31.45 6.41
N ASP A 71 12.25 32.23 7.47
CA ASP A 71 13.41 32.69 8.23
C ASP A 71 14.07 31.52 8.98
N GLU A 72 15.31 31.71 9.42
CA GLU A 72 16.13 30.67 10.07
C GLU A 72 15.46 30.08 11.33
N THR A 73 14.74 30.91 12.10
CA THR A 73 14.08 30.44 13.34
C THR A 73 12.90 29.53 12.99
N ALA A 74 12.06 29.95 12.05
CA ALA A 74 10.93 29.16 11.58
C ALA A 74 11.39 27.85 10.91
N GLU A 75 12.43 27.91 10.07
CA GLU A 75 13.01 26.73 9.43
C GLU A 75 13.49 25.70 10.47
N ASN A 76 14.19 26.15 11.51
CA ASN A 76 14.66 25.27 12.58
C ASN A 76 13.51 24.63 13.36
N ILE A 77 12.45 25.38 13.68
CA ILE A 77 11.26 24.83 14.34
C ILE A 77 10.59 23.76 13.46
N CYS A 78 10.44 24.01 12.16
CA CYS A 78 9.87 23.02 11.24
C CYS A 78 10.72 21.75 11.17
N LYS A 79 12.05 21.86 11.16
CA LYS A 79 12.95 20.70 11.19
C LYS A 79 12.83 19.91 12.48
N GLU A 80 12.77 20.58 13.63
CA GLU A 80 12.59 19.90 14.92
C GLU A 80 11.24 19.19 15.01
N PHE A 81 10.17 19.80 14.49
CA PHE A 81 8.87 19.14 14.40
C PHE A 81 8.91 17.89 13.50
N LEU A 82 9.58 17.96 12.34
CA LEU A 82 9.74 16.77 11.49
C LEU A 82 10.56 15.68 12.19
N LYS A 83 11.63 16.03 12.92
CA LYS A 83 12.38 15.04 13.70
C LYS A 83 11.51 14.38 14.77
N PHE A 84 10.68 15.16 15.46
CA PHE A 84 9.75 14.67 16.46
C PHE A 84 8.79 13.61 15.88
N LEU A 85 8.18 13.88 14.72
CA LEU A 85 7.27 12.94 14.05
C LEU A 85 7.94 11.60 13.64
N TYR A 86 9.26 11.58 13.52
CA TYR A 86 10.06 10.41 13.17
C TYR A 86 10.83 9.83 14.36
N THR A 87 10.47 10.20 15.58
CA THR A 87 10.91 9.46 16.77
C THR A 87 10.22 8.10 16.80
N ASP A 88 10.86 7.11 17.42
CA ASP A 88 10.28 5.77 17.57
C ASP A 88 8.90 5.84 18.25
N GLU A 89 8.75 6.69 19.26
CA GLU A 89 7.49 6.87 20.00
C GLU A 89 6.34 7.32 19.07
N GLU A 90 6.55 8.36 18.27
CA GLU A 90 5.52 8.87 17.35
C GLU A 90 5.24 7.91 16.19
N LEU A 91 6.27 7.22 15.68
CA LEU A 91 6.12 6.21 14.63
C LEU A 91 5.37 4.97 15.13
N GLN A 92 5.66 4.53 16.35
CA GLN A 92 4.98 3.42 17.00
C GLN A 92 3.53 3.80 17.31
N TYR A 93 3.29 4.99 17.87
CA TYR A 93 1.94 5.50 18.10
C TYR A 93 1.13 5.53 16.80
N PHE A 94 1.67 6.11 15.72
CA PHE A 94 1.03 6.09 14.40
C PHE A 94 0.69 4.67 13.93
N THR A 95 1.61 3.72 14.12
CA THR A 95 1.44 2.32 13.70
C THR A 95 0.38 1.61 14.53
N GLN A 96 0.36 1.87 15.83
CA GLN A 96 -0.62 1.33 16.76
C GLN A 96 -2.04 1.82 16.42
N GLU A 97 -2.19 3.12 16.18
CA GLU A 97 -3.49 3.71 15.88
C GLU A 97 -4.02 3.31 14.50
N THR A 98 -3.14 3.04 13.53
CA THR A 98 -3.55 2.85 12.13
C THR A 98 -3.34 1.46 11.55
N GLY A 99 -2.56 0.60 12.22
CA GLY A 99 -2.09 -0.69 11.71
C GLY A 99 -1.05 -0.60 10.59
N MET A 100 -0.69 0.60 10.12
CA MET A 100 0.23 0.78 8.99
C MET A 100 1.60 1.28 9.44
N ARG A 101 2.64 0.80 8.76
CA ARG A 101 4.01 1.23 9.02
C ARG A 101 4.44 2.35 8.07
N LYS A 102 5.24 3.29 8.59
CA LYS A 102 6.00 4.23 7.73
C LYS A 102 7.18 3.49 7.10
N ALA A 103 7.64 3.99 5.94
CA ALA A 103 8.73 3.41 5.17
C ALA A 103 10.12 3.74 5.76
N VAL A 104 10.30 3.48 7.05
CA VAL A 104 11.52 3.66 7.83
C VAL A 104 11.65 2.48 8.81
N ASP A 105 12.86 2.24 9.32
CA ASP A 105 13.14 1.12 10.21
C ASP A 105 12.81 1.47 11.67
N TYR A 106 11.91 0.71 12.27
CA TYR A 106 11.56 0.72 13.69
C TYR A 106 10.72 -0.52 14.02
N ASP A 107 10.72 -0.91 15.29
CA ASP A 107 9.98 -2.07 15.79
C ASP A 107 8.83 -1.66 16.72
N MET A 108 7.81 -2.50 16.80
CA MET A 108 6.73 -2.41 17.78
C MET A 108 7.00 -3.38 18.93
N THR A 109 6.70 -2.97 20.17
CA THR A 109 6.74 -3.87 21.33
C THR A 109 5.54 -4.81 21.35
N GLU A 110 5.66 -5.97 22.00
CA GLU A 110 4.55 -6.92 22.17
C GLU A 110 3.33 -6.29 22.84
N ASN A 111 3.55 -5.40 23.82
CA ASN A 111 2.47 -4.68 24.50
C ASN A 111 1.71 -3.78 23.51
N GLN A 112 2.41 -2.98 22.71
CA GLN A 112 1.77 -2.12 21.71
C GLN A 112 0.98 -2.94 20.67
N LEU A 113 1.54 -4.07 20.22
CA LEU A 113 0.84 -4.97 19.30
C LEU A 113 -0.42 -5.59 19.93
N SER A 114 -0.40 -5.88 21.24
CA SER A 114 -1.55 -6.46 21.94
C SER A 114 -2.72 -5.50 22.13
N GLU A 115 -2.47 -4.20 22.06
CA GLU A 115 -3.48 -3.13 22.15
C GLU A 115 -4.13 -2.82 20.80
N MET A 116 -3.55 -3.28 19.69
CA MET A 116 -4.11 -3.14 18.35
C MET A 116 -5.30 -4.10 18.14
N ASP A 117 -6.25 -3.71 17.30
CA ASP A 117 -7.34 -4.61 16.91
C ASP A 117 -6.87 -5.75 15.98
N THR A 118 -7.75 -6.73 15.72
CA THR A 118 -7.38 -7.90 14.91
C THR A 118 -7.00 -7.54 13.47
N PHE A 119 -7.63 -6.52 12.88
CA PHE A 119 -7.31 -6.08 11.53
C PHE A 119 -5.91 -5.45 11.51
N GLN A 120 -5.64 -4.52 12.41
CA GLN A 120 -4.36 -3.85 12.55
C GLN A 120 -3.22 -4.84 12.83
N GLN A 121 -3.43 -5.82 13.73
CA GLN A 121 -2.44 -6.88 14.00
C GLN A 121 -2.15 -7.72 12.75
N SER A 122 -3.21 -8.13 12.02
CA SER A 122 -3.04 -8.93 10.80
C SER A 122 -2.32 -8.16 9.69
N LEU A 123 -2.61 -6.86 9.53
CA LEU A 123 -1.95 -5.99 8.56
C LEU A 123 -0.48 -5.76 8.93
N TYR A 124 -0.18 -5.52 10.20
CA TYR A 124 1.20 -5.37 10.68
C TYR A 124 2.02 -6.64 10.41
N ALA A 125 1.47 -7.81 10.75
CA ALA A 125 2.13 -9.10 10.54
C ALA A 125 2.45 -9.32 9.05
N VAL A 126 1.48 -9.07 8.17
CA VAL A 126 1.69 -9.16 6.73
C VAL A 126 2.76 -8.20 6.24
N CYS A 127 2.73 -6.93 6.68
CA CYS A 127 3.74 -5.94 6.26
C CYS A 127 5.14 -6.35 6.70
N ARG A 128 5.29 -6.89 7.92
CA ARG A 128 6.56 -7.36 8.47
C ARG A 128 7.09 -8.59 7.74
N ASP A 129 6.20 -9.51 7.36
CA ASP A 129 6.57 -10.81 6.80
C ASP A 129 6.64 -10.81 5.25
N SER A 130 6.38 -9.67 4.62
CA SER A 130 6.37 -9.50 3.16
C SER A 130 7.56 -8.68 2.65
N LYS A 131 7.89 -8.85 1.37
CA LYS A 131 8.71 -7.87 0.64
C LYS A 131 7.85 -6.66 0.28
N VAL A 132 8.21 -5.49 0.80
CA VAL A 132 7.50 -4.24 0.47
C VAL A 132 8.29 -3.47 -0.58
N VAL A 133 7.64 -3.20 -1.71
CA VAL A 133 8.16 -2.34 -2.78
C VAL A 133 7.67 -0.93 -2.53
N TYR A 134 8.61 -0.02 -2.29
CA TYR A 134 8.33 1.41 -2.08
C TYR A 134 8.53 2.21 -3.36
N GLU A 135 7.62 3.14 -3.63
CA GLU A 135 7.75 4.13 -4.71
C GLU A 135 8.69 5.29 -4.31
N VAL A 136 9.89 4.96 -3.81
CA VAL A 136 10.90 5.96 -3.43
C VAL A 136 12.23 5.53 -4.02
N MET A 137 12.75 6.32 -4.96
CA MET A 137 14.08 6.12 -5.52
C MET A 137 14.82 7.44 -5.60
N ASN A 138 16.11 7.42 -5.30
CA ASN A 138 17.01 8.56 -5.35
C ASN A 138 17.86 8.61 -6.64
N ASN A 139 17.45 7.89 -7.68
CA ASN A 139 18.15 7.88 -8.97
C ASN A 139 17.43 8.75 -10.01
N TYR A 140 18.24 9.40 -10.85
CA TYR A 140 17.75 10.34 -11.86
C TYR A 140 16.79 9.68 -12.86
N THR A 141 17.10 8.45 -13.32
CA THR A 141 16.27 7.70 -14.26
C THR A 141 14.83 7.58 -13.78
N TYR A 142 14.63 7.21 -12.53
CA TYR A 142 13.31 7.11 -11.92
C TYR A 142 12.63 8.46 -11.76
N ILE A 143 13.35 9.47 -11.22
CA ILE A 143 12.79 10.79 -10.96
C ILE A 143 12.33 11.47 -12.26
N ALA A 144 13.14 11.37 -13.33
CA ALA A 144 12.82 11.95 -14.64
C ALA A 144 11.66 11.22 -15.34
N ASN A 145 11.51 9.90 -15.10
CA ASN A 145 10.53 9.05 -15.78
C ASN A 145 9.43 8.52 -14.86
N ARG A 146 9.17 9.20 -13.74
CA ARG A 146 8.22 8.73 -12.71
C ARG A 146 6.83 8.44 -13.27
N ALA A 147 6.36 9.24 -14.24
CA ALA A 147 5.05 9.04 -14.86
C ALA A 147 4.90 7.65 -15.53
N THR A 148 6.00 7.09 -16.04
CA THR A 148 6.04 5.77 -16.69
C THR A 148 6.41 4.67 -15.70
N LEU A 149 7.32 4.94 -14.76
CA LEU A 149 7.88 3.94 -13.86
C LEU A 149 7.16 3.82 -12.50
N ASN A 150 6.17 4.68 -12.20
CA ASN A 150 5.42 4.56 -10.96
C ASN A 150 4.59 3.26 -10.94
N VAL A 151 4.41 2.73 -9.73
CA VAL A 151 3.56 1.57 -9.43
C VAL A 151 2.34 1.99 -8.62
N ALA A 152 1.93 3.25 -8.75
CA ALA A 152 0.74 3.78 -8.08
C ALA A 152 -0.54 3.36 -8.83
N TRP A 153 -1.69 3.57 -8.21
CA TRP A 153 -3.02 3.19 -8.73
C TRP A 153 -3.38 3.77 -10.12
N ASN A 154 -2.68 4.80 -10.56
CA ASN A 154 -2.84 5.43 -11.87
C ASN A 154 -1.82 4.95 -12.91
N SER A 155 -0.88 4.07 -12.55
CA SER A 155 0.08 3.49 -13.49
C SER A 155 -0.59 2.59 -14.52
N GLU A 156 0.08 2.39 -15.65
CA GLU A 156 -0.34 1.46 -16.70
C GLU A 156 -0.46 0.02 -16.17
N PHE A 157 0.32 -0.33 -15.13
CA PHE A 157 0.19 -1.61 -14.43
C PHE A 157 -1.21 -1.81 -13.85
N TYR A 158 -1.78 -0.78 -13.22
CA TYR A 158 -3.14 -0.86 -12.69
C TYR A 158 -4.20 -0.64 -13.77
N ARG A 159 -3.90 0.13 -14.82
CA ARG A 159 -4.86 0.54 -15.88
C ARG A 159 -4.40 0.09 -17.27
N PRO A 160 -4.42 -1.22 -17.56
CA PRO A 160 -3.83 -1.76 -18.76
C PRO A 160 -4.59 -1.33 -20.01
N THR A 161 -3.86 -1.18 -21.13
CA THR A 161 -4.46 -1.04 -22.46
C THR A 161 -4.27 -2.34 -23.25
N VAL A 162 -5.32 -3.13 -23.40
CA VAL A 162 -5.26 -4.43 -24.10
C VAL A 162 -6.03 -4.30 -25.42
N ASN A 163 -5.38 -4.59 -26.55
CA ASN A 163 -5.96 -4.51 -27.89
C ASN A 163 -6.62 -3.15 -28.22
N GLY A 164 -6.04 -2.05 -27.75
CA GLY A 164 -6.53 -0.69 -27.97
C GLY A 164 -7.64 -0.24 -27.00
N THR A 165 -8.11 -1.11 -26.12
CA THR A 165 -9.07 -0.78 -25.06
C THR A 165 -8.33 -0.46 -23.77
N ASN A 166 -8.48 0.77 -23.26
CA ASN A 166 -7.99 1.15 -21.94
C ASN A 166 -8.97 0.70 -20.86
N TYR A 167 -8.49 -0.05 -19.88
CA TYR A 167 -9.27 -0.51 -18.74
C TYR A 167 -8.96 0.35 -17.51
N GLY A 168 -10.00 0.75 -16.76
CA GLY A 168 -9.86 1.53 -15.54
C GLY A 168 -9.26 0.76 -14.37
N SER A 169 -9.18 -0.57 -14.45
CA SER A 169 -8.37 -1.42 -13.57
C SER A 169 -8.05 -2.76 -14.24
N PHE A 170 -6.99 -3.45 -13.80
CA PHE A 170 -6.73 -4.85 -14.20
C PHE A 170 -7.88 -5.79 -13.78
N ILE A 171 -8.58 -5.48 -12.68
CA ILE A 171 -9.78 -6.22 -12.25
C ILE A 171 -10.91 -6.07 -13.27
N GLN A 172 -11.11 -4.85 -13.79
CA GLN A 172 -12.07 -4.61 -14.87
C GLN A 172 -11.69 -5.42 -16.12
N ALA A 173 -10.41 -5.38 -16.51
CA ALA A 173 -9.93 -6.15 -17.66
C ALA A 173 -10.22 -7.65 -17.51
N ILE A 174 -9.97 -8.23 -16.33
CA ILE A 174 -10.28 -9.63 -16.02
C ILE A 174 -11.79 -9.91 -16.09
N ARG A 175 -12.63 -9.02 -15.52
CA ARG A 175 -14.09 -9.14 -15.59
C ARG A 175 -14.63 -9.10 -17.02
N GLU A 176 -13.97 -8.35 -17.89
CA GLU A 176 -14.29 -8.25 -19.32
C GLU A 176 -13.57 -9.32 -20.17
N GLY A 177 -13.02 -10.35 -19.52
CA GLY A 177 -12.51 -11.56 -20.17
C GLY A 177 -11.07 -11.46 -20.67
N ARG A 178 -10.28 -10.48 -20.22
CA ARG A 178 -8.82 -10.47 -20.44
C ARG A 178 -8.13 -11.43 -19.48
N THR A 179 -7.12 -12.12 -19.96
CA THR A 179 -6.27 -13.00 -19.15
C THR A 179 -5.18 -12.22 -18.44
N ALA A 180 -4.66 -12.77 -17.34
CA ALA A 180 -3.48 -12.21 -16.67
C ALA A 180 -2.27 -12.12 -17.61
N ALA A 181 -2.13 -13.04 -18.56
CA ALA A 181 -1.06 -13.02 -19.57
C ALA A 181 -1.22 -11.82 -20.53
N GLU A 182 -2.43 -11.55 -21.03
CA GLU A 182 -2.67 -10.38 -21.88
C GLU A 182 -2.41 -9.06 -21.14
N ILE A 183 -2.79 -8.98 -19.87
CA ILE A 183 -2.54 -7.82 -19.02
C ILE A 183 -1.03 -7.65 -18.80
N PHE A 184 -0.31 -8.72 -18.47
CA PHE A 184 1.15 -8.68 -18.32
C PHE A 184 1.84 -8.23 -19.61
N GLU A 185 1.46 -8.78 -20.76
CA GLU A 185 2.03 -8.40 -22.06
C GLU A 185 1.74 -6.94 -22.43
N ALA A 186 0.58 -6.42 -22.03
CA ALA A 186 0.20 -5.02 -22.23
C ALA A 186 0.92 -4.04 -21.29
N THR A 187 1.44 -4.51 -20.16
CA THR A 187 2.00 -3.65 -19.09
C THR A 187 3.49 -3.85 -18.85
N ARG A 188 4.09 -4.88 -19.44
CA ARG A 188 5.53 -5.12 -19.34
C ARG A 188 6.30 -3.99 -20.03
N ILE A 189 7.46 -3.67 -19.47
CA ILE A 189 8.44 -2.80 -20.11
C ILE A 189 9.40 -3.70 -20.89
N SER A 190 9.35 -3.63 -22.23
CA SER A 190 10.32 -4.32 -23.08
C SER A 190 11.71 -3.69 -22.98
N GLN A 191 12.75 -4.42 -23.41
CA GLN A 191 14.12 -3.88 -23.45
C GLN A 191 14.20 -2.58 -24.26
N ASN A 192 13.46 -2.47 -25.36
CA ASN A 192 13.46 -1.26 -26.20
C ASN A 192 12.83 -0.09 -25.46
N GLN A 193 11.66 -0.29 -24.84
CA GLN A 193 11.00 0.74 -24.02
C GLN A 193 11.89 1.15 -22.84
N TRP A 194 12.56 0.19 -22.19
CA TRP A 194 13.51 0.49 -21.14
C TRP A 194 14.66 1.36 -21.66
N ASN A 195 15.23 1.01 -22.81
CA ASN A 195 16.29 1.80 -23.43
C ASN A 195 15.82 3.22 -23.79
N GLU A 196 14.57 3.40 -24.24
CA GLU A 196 13.99 4.73 -24.48
C GLU A 196 13.86 5.52 -23.17
N ILE A 197 13.39 4.89 -22.09
CA ILE A 197 13.24 5.52 -20.77
C ILE A 197 14.58 5.99 -20.19
N ILE A 198 15.66 5.21 -20.35
CA ILE A 198 16.95 5.54 -19.75
C ILE A 198 17.82 6.46 -20.62
N ASN A 199 17.53 6.59 -21.91
CA ASN A 199 18.31 7.42 -22.86
C ASN A 199 17.57 8.67 -23.36
N GLY A 200 16.25 8.76 -23.15
CA GLY A 200 15.44 9.95 -23.43
C GLY A 200 15.51 10.97 -22.31
#